data_AF-A0A3D4H4Y4-F1
#
_entry.id   AF-A0A3D4H4Y4-F1
#
_cell.length_a   1.000
_cell.length_b   1.000
_cell.length_c   1.000
_cell.angle_alpha   90.00
_cell.angle_beta   90.00
_cell.angle_gamma   90.00
#
_symmetry.space_group_name_H-M   'P 1'
#
loop_
_entity.id
_entity.type
_entity.pdbx_description
1 polymer ?
#
loop_
_entity_poly.entity_id
_entity_poly.type
_entity_poly.pdbx_seq_one_letter_code
_entity_poly.pdbx_strand_id
1 'polypeptide(L)' 'NYKLLSVNGGKQWMLFDLKTDPGESTDLASQQPDRVGSMRKELEAWIESCSQSAAGSDY' A
#
# COMPACT_ATOMS: atom_id res chain seq x y z
N ASN A 1 7.63 -1.06 -10.59
CA ASN A 1 6.58 -1.97 -10.08
C ASN A 1 6.67 -1.82 -8.59
N TYR A 2 5.80 -1.03 -7.97
CA TYR A 2 5.99 -0.58 -6.60
C TYR A 2 5.12 -1.38 -5.64
N LYS A 3 5.67 -1.70 -4.48
CA LYS A 3 4.98 -2.40 -3.41
C LYS A 3 4.95 -1.50 -2.18
N LEU A 4 3.74 -1.21 -1.70
CA LEU A 4 3.53 -0.50 -0.44
C LEU A 4 3.27 -1.54 0.65
N LEU A 5 4.08 -1.52 1.71
CA LEU A 5 3.97 -2.42 2.85
C LEU A 5 3.52 -1.64 4.09
N SER A 6 2.47 -2.11 4.75
CA SER A 6 2.05 -1.60 6.05
C SER A 6 2.67 -2.44 7.17
N VAL A 7 3.62 -1.86 7.90
CA VAL A 7 4.23 -2.48 9.10
C VAL A 7 3.48 -2.05 10.36
N ASN A 8 3.51 -2.89 11.40
CA ASN A 8 2.85 -2.64 12.68
C ASN A 8 1.34 -2.34 12.57
N GLY A 9 0.63 -3.03 11.66
CA GLY A 9 -0.81 -2.84 11.49
C GLY A 9 -1.20 -1.47 10.92
N GLY A 10 -0.36 -0.89 10.05
CA GLY A 10 -0.63 0.41 9.41
C GLY A 10 -0.04 1.62 10.13
N LYS A 11 0.75 1.42 11.19
CA LYS A 11 1.47 2.50 11.88
C LYS A 11 2.67 3.01 11.09
N GLN A 12 3.28 2.16 10.28
CA GLN A 12 4.42 2.52 9.46
C GLN A 12 4.20 2.03 8.03
N TRP A 13 4.62 2.85 7.06
CA TRP A 13 4.52 2.55 5.64
C TRP A 13 5.91 2.44 5.06
N MET A 14 6.14 1.38 4.30
CA MET A 14 7.39 1.13 3.59
C MET A 14 7.10 0.99 2.12
N LEU A 15 7.97 1.53 1.28
CA LEU A 15 7.81 1.52 -0.17
C LEU A 15 9.02 0.87 -0.81
N PHE A 16 8.78 -0.19 -1.58
CA PHE A 16 9.82 -0.93 -2.27
C PHE A 16 9.58 -0.91 -3.77
N ASP A 17 10.63 -0.70 -4.55
CA ASP A 17 10.57 -0.84 -6.00
C ASP A 17 11.08 -2.21 -6.40
N LEU A 18 10.16 -3.15 -6.63
CA LEU A 18 10.51 -4.51 -7.03
C LEU A 18 11.21 -4.58 -8.40
N LYS A 19 11.16 -3.49 -9.18
CA LYS A 19 11.80 -3.44 -10.49
C LYS A 19 13.31 -3.22 -10.36
N THR A 20 13.72 -2.39 -9.41
CA THR A 20 15.14 -2.08 -9.16
C THR A 20 15.70 -2.84 -7.97
N ASP A 21 14.84 -3.21 -7.02
CA ASP A 21 15.15 -3.87 -5.76
C ASP A 21 14.12 -4.99 -5.48
N PRO A 22 14.21 -6.12 -6.21
CA PRO A 22 13.34 -7.27 -5.97
C PRO A 22 13.56 -7.91 -4.59
N GLY A 23 14.67 -7.59 -3.92
CA GLY A 23 15.00 -8.06 -2.57
C GLY A 23 14.42 -7.21 -1.43
N GLU A 24 13.61 -6.18 -1.73
CA GLU A 24 12.94 -5.33 -0.71
C GLU A 24 13.90 -4.81 0.37
N SER A 25 15.14 -4.48 -0.02
CA SER A 25 16.20 -4.02 0.87
C SER A 25 16.19 -2.51 1.07
N THR A 26 15.66 -1.74 0.11
CA THR A 26 15.68 -0.28 0.14
C THR A 26 14.30 0.30 0.43
N ASP A 27 14.13 0.87 1.61
CA ASP A 27 12.93 1.68 1.91
C ASP A 27 12.99 3.02 1.16
N LEU A 28 12.03 3.20 0.25
CA LEU A 28 11.79 4.44 -0.47
C LEU A 28 10.65 5.25 0.17
N ALA A 29 9.98 4.77 1.22
CA ALA A 29 8.84 5.49 1.80
C ALA A 29 9.27 6.84 2.37
N SER A 30 10.42 6.85 3.05
CA SER A 30 11.01 8.08 3.58
C SER A 30 11.52 9.03 2.48
N GLN A 31 11.86 8.49 1.31
CA GLN A 31 12.39 9.25 0.16
C GLN A 31 11.30 9.76 -0.78
N GLN A 32 10.15 9.07 -0.82
CA GLN A 32 9.01 9.39 -1.68
C GLN A 32 7.69 9.39 -0.86
N PRO A 33 7.55 10.29 0.13
CA PRO A 33 6.35 10.36 0.95
C PRO A 33 5.09 10.70 0.13
N ASP A 34 5.24 11.45 -0.96
CA ASP A 34 4.16 11.82 -1.87
C ASP A 34 3.54 10.60 -2.57
N ARG A 35 4.40 9.66 -3.01
CA ARG A 35 3.99 8.40 -3.63
C ARG A 35 3.32 7.48 -2.61
N VAL A 36 3.86 7.40 -1.39
CA VAL A 36 3.23 6.67 -0.28
C VAL A 36 1.83 7.22 0.00
N GLY A 37 1.68 8.55 0.06
CA GLY A 37 0.39 9.20 0.27
C GLY A 37 -0.62 8.89 -0.84
N SER A 38 -0.19 8.93 -2.11
CA SER A 38 -1.04 8.60 -3.25
C SER A 38 -1.50 7.14 -3.23
N MET A 39 -0.56 6.20 -3.06
CA MET A 39 -0.88 4.76 -2.99
C MET A 39 -1.74 4.42 -1.78
N ARG A 40 -1.52 5.08 -0.64
CA ARG A 40 -2.36 4.93 0.54
C ARG A 40 -3.79 5.39 0.25
N LYS A 41 -3.97 6.55 -0.40
CA LYS A 41 -5.30 7.04 -0.80
C LYS A 41 -6.01 6.07 -1.73
N GLU A 42 -5.30 5.51 -2.71
CA GLU A 42 -5.86 4.49 -3.60
C GLU A 42 -6.26 3.24 -2.83
N LEU A 43 -5.45 2.80 -1.86
CA LEU A 43 -5.77 1.66 -1.00
C LEU A 43 -6.98 1.94 -0.11
N GLU A 44 -7.07 3.11 0.52
CA GLU A 44 -8.20 3.52 1.34
C GLU A 44 -9.49 3.56 0.51
N ALA A 45 -9.44 4.14 -0.70
CA ALA A 45 -10.55 4.14 -1.64
C ALA A 45 -10.95 2.72 -2.07
N TRP A 46 -9.97 1.84 -2.30
CA TRP A 46 -10.22 0.44 -2.63
C TRP A 46 -10.82 -0.34 -1.45
N ILE A 47 -10.34 -0.13 -0.21
CA ILE A 47 -10.90 -0.73 1.00
C ILE A 47 -12.33 -0.27 1.22
N GLU A 48 -12.61 1.01 0.99
CA GLU A 48 -13.96 1.57 1.11
C GLU A 48 -14.89 0.97 0.04
N SER A 49 -14.40 0.85 -1.20
CA SER A 49 -15.10 0.16 -2.29
C SER A 49 -15.33 -1.32 -1.98
N CYS A 50 -14.34 -2.00 -1.43
CA CYS A 50 -14.43 -3.40 -1.01
C CYS A 50 -15.38 -3.56 0.19
N SER A 51 -15.37 -2.65 1.16
CA SER A 51 -16.29 -2.68 2.31
C SER A 51 -17.74 -2.44 1.88
N GLN A 52 -17.95 -1.55 0.91
CA GLN A 52 -19.27 -1.36 0.28
C GLN A 52 -19.71 -2.58 -0.54
N SER A 53 -18.77 -3.32 -1.13
CA SER A 53 -19.05 -4.53 -1.92
C SER A 53 -19.15 -5.81 -1.06
N ALA A 54 -18.47 -5.85 0.09
CA ALA A 54 -18.47 -6.98 1.04
C ALA A 54 -19.78 -7.10 1.82
N ALA A 55 -20.68 -6.13 1.70
CA ALA A 55 -22.04 -6.22 2.22
C ALA A 55 -22.99 -7.05 1.32
N GLY A 56 -22.51 -7.65 0.22
CA GLY A 56 -23.38 -8.39 -0.69
C GLY A 56 -22.66 -9.38 -1.60
N SER A 57 -22.07 -10.43 -1.04
CA SER A 57 -22.16 -11.76 -1.67
C SER A 57 -21.74 -12.84 -0.67
N ASP A 58 -22.78 -13.44 -0.10
CA ASP A 58 -22.82 -14.79 0.47
C ASP A 58 -21.93 -15.77 -0.32
N TYR A 59 -21.15 -16.57 0.40
CA TYR A 59 -20.57 -17.83 -0.08
C TYR A 59 -21.15 -18.97 0.72
#